data_AF-A0A3N5ZTD3-F1
#
_entry.id   AF-A0A3N5ZTD3-F1
#
_cell.length_a   1.000
_cell.length_b   1.000
_cell.length_c   1.000
_cell.angle_alpha   90.00
_cell.angle_beta   90.00
_cell.angle_gamma   90.00
#
_symmetry.space_group_name_H-M   'P 1'
#
loop_
_entity.id
_entity.type
_entity.pdbx_description
1 polymer ?
#
loop_
_entity_poly.entity_id
_entity_poly.type
_entity_poly.pdbx_seq_one_letter_code
_entity_poly.pdbx_strand_id
1 'polypeptide(L)' 'AGHSLLVIEHNLDVLKTADHIIDLGPEGGEDGGWVVAVGTPEEIARVESSYTGRYLGPALAAGRRAEN' A
#
# COMPACT_ATOMS: atom_id res chain seq x y z
N ALA A 1 -12.84 18.02 -16.28
CA ALA A 1 -13.30 16.85 -15.52
C ALA A 1 -12.08 16.06 -15.06
N GLY A 2 -12.12 15.45 -13.87
CA GLY A 2 -11.07 14.54 -13.37
C GLY A 2 -11.47 13.08 -13.60
N HIS A 3 -10.49 12.22 -13.85
CA HIS A 3 -10.68 10.78 -14.03
C HIS A 3 -10.06 10.03 -12.83
N SER A 4 -10.53 8.82 -12.58
CA SER A 4 -9.94 7.91 -11.59
C SER A 4 -9.29 6.72 -12.28
N LEU A 5 -8.16 6.27 -11.72
CA LEU A 5 -7.48 5.04 -12.13
C LEU A 5 -7.49 4.08 -10.94
N LEU A 6 -7.90 2.84 -11.19
CA LEU A 6 -7.82 1.74 -10.24
C LEU A 6 -6.91 0.66 -10.80
N VAL A 7 -5.94 0.21 -10.01
CA VAL A 7 -4.96 -0.81 -10.39
C VAL A 7 -4.82 -1.85 -9.29
N ILE A 8 -4.42 -3.06 -9.67
CA ILE A 8 -4.00 -4.13 -8.75
C ILE A 8 -2.50 -4.28 -8.95
N GLU A 9 -1.72 -4.06 -7.90
CA GLU A 9 -0.26 -4.09 -7.96
C GLU A 9 0.36 -4.59 -6.66
N HIS A 10 1.56 -5.13 -6.81
CA HIS A 10 2.46 -5.50 -5.73
C HIS A 10 3.77 -4.70 -5.78
N ASN A 11 4.01 -3.92 -6.85
CA ASN A 11 5.19 -3.09 -6.95
C ASN A 11 5.11 -1.88 -5.99
N LEU A 12 6.02 -1.86 -5.01
CA LEU A 12 6.11 -0.80 -4.00
C LEU A 12 6.38 0.59 -4.61
N ASP A 13 7.05 0.67 -5.76
CA ASP A 13 7.27 1.94 -6.45
C ASP A 13 5.99 2.54 -7.02
N VAL A 14 5.02 1.70 -7.38
CA VAL A 14 3.69 2.16 -7.79
C VAL A 14 2.89 2.52 -6.55
N LEU A 15 2.84 1.62 -5.57
CA LEU A 15 2.05 1.79 -4.33
C LEU A 15 2.43 3.08 -3.57
N LYS A 16 3.71 3.41 -3.45
CA LYS A 16 4.16 4.63 -2.76
C LYS A 16 3.71 5.93 -3.41
N THR A 17 3.30 5.90 -4.69
CA THR A 17 2.86 7.07 -5.45
C THR A 17 1.34 7.19 -5.52
N ALA A 18 0.60 6.20 -5.03
CA ALA A 18 -0.85 6.21 -5.05
C ALA A 18 -1.41 7.21 -4.04
N ASP A 19 -2.49 7.90 -4.41
CA ASP A 19 -3.22 8.75 -3.48
C ASP A 19 -3.99 7.93 -2.43
N HIS A 20 -4.36 6.69 -2.78
CA HIS A 20 -5.19 5.82 -1.94
C HIS A 20 -4.91 4.34 -2.23
N ILE A 21 -4.91 3.53 -1.16
CA ILE A 21 -4.68 2.09 -1.20
C ILE A 21 -5.79 1.39 -0.43
N ILE A 22 -6.27 0.29 -1.00
CA ILE A 22 -7.11 -0.71 -0.32
C ILE A 22 -6.26 -1.97 -0.21
N ASP A 23 -5.87 -2.34 1.01
CA ASP A 23 -5.05 -3.52 1.27
C ASP A 23 -5.93 -4.72 1.59
N LEU A 24 -5.67 -5.84 0.91
CA LEU A 24 -6.45 -7.06 1.02
C LEU A 24 -5.59 -8.20 1.58
N GLY A 25 -6.20 -9.05 2.39
CA GLY A 25 -5.50 -10.17 3.03
C GLY A 25 -6.30 -10.70 4.22
N PRO A 26 -5.64 -11.04 5.36
CA PRO A 26 -4.19 -11.00 5.58
C PRO A 26 -3.44 -12.05 4.75
N GLU A 27 -4.10 -13.19 4.48
CA GLU A 27 -3.55 -14.27 3.67
C GLU A 27 -4.18 -14.32 2.28
N GLY A 28 -3.73 -15.26 1.44
CA GLY A 28 -4.38 -15.63 0.19
C GLY A 28 -5.32 -16.83 0.35
N GLY A 29 -6.24 -17.01 -0.60
CA GLY A 29 -7.15 -18.16 -0.60
C GLY A 29 -8.29 -18.01 0.42
N GLU A 30 -8.64 -19.12 1.08
CA GLU A 30 -9.78 -19.18 2.03
C GLU A 30 -9.56 -18.35 3.30
N ASP A 31 -8.29 -18.15 3.68
CA ASP A 31 -7.91 -17.34 4.84
C ASP A 31 -7.75 -15.83 4.51
N GLY A 32 -8.05 -15.46 3.26
CA GLY A 32 -7.97 -14.10 2.74
C GLY A 32 -9.31 -13.45 2.44
N GLY A 33 -9.28 -12.43 1.58
CA GLY A 33 -10.48 -11.75 1.08
C GLY A 33 -11.04 -10.65 1.98
N TRP A 34 -10.31 -10.29 3.04
CA TRP A 34 -10.70 -9.22 3.95
C TRP A 34 -9.99 -7.92 3.62
N VAL A 35 -10.67 -6.81 3.89
CA VAL A 35 -10.05 -5.48 3.90
C VAL A 35 -9.24 -5.36 5.18
N VAL A 36 -7.93 -5.34 5.04
CA VAL A 36 -6.99 -5.22 6.17
C VAL A 36 -6.78 -3.75 6.54
N ALA A 37 -6.69 -2.88 5.54
CA ALA A 37 -6.50 -1.45 5.72
C ALA A 37 -6.97 -0.65 4.49
N VAL A 38 -7.34 0.62 4.72
CA VAL A 38 -7.71 1.57 3.67
C VAL A 38 -7.16 2.94 4.05
N GLY A 39 -6.48 3.60 3.12
CA GLY A 39 -5.87 4.90 3.40
C GLY A 39 -4.79 5.30 2.41
N THR A 40 -4.06 6.35 2.76
CA THR A 40 -2.83 6.79 2.07
C THR A 40 -1.69 5.78 2.28
N PRO A 41 -0.64 5.79 1.43
CA PRO A 41 0.53 4.95 1.63
C PRO A 41 1.14 5.02 3.03
N GLU A 42 1.19 6.23 3.62
CA GLU A 42 1.71 6.45 4.98
C GLU A 42 0.81 5.85 6.06
N GLU A 43 -0.51 5.86 5.87
CA GLU A 43 -1.45 5.25 6.80
C GLU A 43 -1.36 3.72 6.74
N ILE A 44 -1.32 3.14 5.52
CA ILE A 44 -1.14 1.69 5.34
C ILE A 44 0.18 1.23 5.97
N ALA A 45 1.27 1.99 5.80
CA ALA A 45 2.57 1.69 6.39
C ALA A 45 2.60 1.63 7.93
N ARG A 46 1.58 2.17 8.60
CA ARG A 46 1.45 2.14 10.07
C ARG A 46 0.57 0.99 10.57
N VAL A 47 -0.07 0.23 9.68
CA VAL A 47 -0.95 -0.88 10.06
C VAL A 47 -0.14 -2.15 10.27
N GLU A 48 0.00 -2.59 11.52
CA GLU A 48 0.82 -3.77 11.88
C GLU A 48 0.33 -5.08 11.25
N SER A 49 -0.98 -5.22 11.04
CA SER A 49 -1.59 -6.39 10.41
C SER A 49 -1.47 -6.39 8.87
N SER A 50 -0.98 -5.32 8.26
CA SER A 50 -0.84 -5.19 6.80
C SER A 50 0.52 -5.70 6.34
N TYR A 51 0.53 -6.76 5.54
CA TYR A 51 1.75 -7.20 4.86
C TYR A 51 2.27 -6.14 3.91
N THR A 52 1.37 -5.47 3.16
CA THR A 52 1.71 -4.33 2.32
C THR A 52 2.39 -3.22 3.14
N GLY A 53 1.80 -2.84 4.27
CA GLY A 53 2.31 -1.81 5.17
C GLY A 53 3.72 -2.10 5.69
N ARG A 54 3.98 -3.36 6.07
CA ARG A 54 5.29 -3.83 6.55
C ARG A 54 6.43 -3.53 5.55
N TYR A 55 6.17 -3.66 4.25
CA TYR A 55 7.17 -3.40 3.21
C TYR A 55 7.11 -1.97 2.65
N LEU A 56 5.94 -1.35 2.66
CA LEU A 56 5.73 0.00 2.16
C LEU A 56 6.43 1.07 3.02
N GLY A 57 6.46 0.90 4.34
CA GLY A 57 7.14 1.81 5.26
C GLY A 57 8.62 2.06 4.91
N PRO A 58 9.45 1.01 4.78
CA PRO A 58 10.83 1.14 4.30
C PRO A 58 10.94 1.76 2.90
N ALA A 59 10.06 1.41 1.97
CA ALA A 59 10.08 1.94 0.60
C ALA A 59 9.82 3.45 0.55
N LEU A 60 8.87 3.94 1.36
CA LEU A 60 8.59 5.38 1.53
C LEU A 60 9.80 6.12 2.09
N ALA A 61 10.52 5.52 3.05
CA ALA A 61 11.73 6.12 3.62
C ALA A 61 12.91 6.16 2.64
N ALA A 62 13.03 5.16 1.76
CA ALA A 62 14.08 5.11 0.74
C ALA A 62 13.87 6.16 -0.36
N GLY A 63 12.64 6.37 -0.83
CA GLY A 63 12.31 7.41 -1.82
C GLY A 63 12.74 8.81 -1.37
N ARG A 64 12.43 9.16 -0.12
CA ARG A 64 12.85 10.45 0.47
C ARG A 64 14.37 10.66 0.52
N ARG A 65 15.17 9.60 0.52
CA ARG A 65 16.65 9.71 0.55
C ARG A 65 17.26 9.91 -0.84
N ALA A 66 16.58 9.48 -1.91
CA ALA A 66 17.07 9.64 -3.28
C ALA A 66 16.78 11.04 -3.85
N GLU A 67 15.88 11.79 -3.23
CA GLU A 67 15.45 13.14 -3.64
C GLU A 67 16.19 14.27 -2.90
N ASN A 68 17.17 13.95 -2.03
CA ASN A 68 18.01 14.89 -1.28
C ASN A 68 19.45 14.91 -1.78
#